data_AF-A0A7V9I8V4-F1
#
_entry.id   AF-A0A7V9I8V4-F1
#
_cell.length_a   1.000
_cell.length_b   1.000
_cell.length_c   1.000
_cell.angle_alpha   90.00
_cell.angle_beta   90.00
_cell.angle_gamma   90.00
#
_symmetry.space_group_name_H-M   'P 1'
#
loop_
_entity.id
_entity.type
_entity.pdbx_description
1 polymer ?
#
loop_
_entity_poly.entity_id
_entity_poly.type
_entity_poly.pdbx_seq_one_letter_code
_entity_poly.pdbx_strand_id
1 'polypeptide(L)'
;MSELLITVLLERDEDDPAIYNVSVPGLPGCISTLGSPSAAVAVVQGALQRALEAMNADERQGLQEGQAAVRPGDLPPGARMERVLVRVAAPTRSLFPAV
;
A
#
# COMPACT_ATOMS: atom_id res chain seq x y z
N MET A 1 -7.05 16.97 5.17
CA MET A 1 -6.90 15.50 5.17
C MET A 1 -6.76 15.09 3.73
N SER A 2 -5.80 14.23 3.41
CA SER A 2 -5.63 13.73 2.04
C SER A 2 -6.06 12.28 1.99
N GLU A 3 -6.98 11.95 1.10
CA GLU A 3 -7.40 10.57 0.84
C GLU A 3 -6.64 10.07 -0.40
N LEU A 4 -5.93 8.97 -0.25
CA LEU A 4 -5.15 8.33 -1.31
C LEU A 4 -5.74 6.95 -1.58
N LEU A 5 -6.17 6.73 -2.82
CA LEU A 5 -6.61 5.42 -3.28
C LEU A 5 -5.38 4.64 -3.75
N ILE A 6 -5.07 3.55 -3.06
CA ILE A 6 -3.87 2.75 -3.31
C ILE A 6 -4.30 1.36 -3.70
N THR A 7 -3.78 0.90 -4.83
CA THR A 7 -3.92 -0.44 -5.33
C THR A 7 -2.95 -1.33 -4.59
N VAL A 8 -3.45 -2.44 -4.08
CA VAL A 8 -2.67 -3.50 -3.45
C VAL A 8 -2.93 -4.80 -4.19
N LEU A 9 -1.91 -5.63 -4.30
CA LEU A 9 -1.97 -6.93 -4.94
C LEU A 9 -1.92 -7.97 -3.84
N LEU A 10 -2.94 -8.83 -3.78
CA LEU A 10 -3.01 -9.94 -2.85
C LEU A 10 -2.74 -11.22 -3.60
N GLU A 11 -1.66 -11.89 -3.24
CA GLU A 11 -1.27 -13.17 -3.76
C GLU A 11 -1.40 -14.19 -2.63
N ARG A 12 -2.08 -15.30 -2.88
CA ARG A 12 -2.08 -16.40 -1.93
C ARG A 12 -0.74 -17.13 -2.08
N ASP A 13 -0.11 -17.43 -0.96
CA ASP A 13 1.17 -18.14 -0.97
C ASP A 13 1.00 -19.55 -1.55
N GLU A 14 1.96 -19.99 -2.38
CA GLU A 14 1.91 -21.29 -3.05
C GLU A 14 2.16 -22.45 -2.07
N ASP A 15 2.99 -22.22 -1.06
CA ASP A 15 3.37 -23.23 -0.07
C ASP A 15 2.34 -23.30 1.07
N ASP A 16 1.73 -22.18 1.45
CA ASP A 16 0.69 -22.11 2.49
C ASP A 16 -0.55 -21.30 2.07
N PRO A 17 -1.69 -21.95 1.77
CA PRO A 17 -2.90 -21.25 1.35
C PRO A 17 -3.54 -20.38 2.44
N ALA A 18 -3.08 -20.48 3.69
CA ALA A 18 -3.49 -19.60 4.78
C ALA A 18 -2.71 -18.26 4.79
N ILE A 19 -1.60 -18.16 4.06
CA ILE A 19 -0.79 -16.95 3.94
C ILE A 19 -1.19 -16.16 2.70
N TYR A 20 -1.32 -14.85 2.89
CA TYR A 20 -1.49 -13.87 1.83
C TYR A 20 -0.29 -12.95 1.81
N ASN A 21 0.38 -12.92 0.66
CA ASN A 21 1.43 -11.98 0.34
C ASN A 21 0.79 -10.74 -0.29
N VAL A 22 0.92 -9.60 0.37
CA VAL A 22 0.37 -8.34 -0.11
C VAL A 22 1.50 -7.43 -0.58
N SER A 23 1.52 -7.12 -1.86
CA SER A 23 2.47 -6.20 -2.48
C SER A 23 1.75 -4.90 -2.86
N VAL A 24 2.47 -3.78 -2.76
CA VAL A 24 1.94 -2.45 -3.08
C VAL A 24 2.77 -1.88 -4.22
N PRO A 25 2.21 -1.79 -5.44
CA PRO A 25 2.94 -1.22 -6.56
C PRO A 25 3.42 0.20 -6.26
N GLY A 26 4.70 0.46 -6.53
CA GLY A 26 5.36 1.73 -6.20
C GLY A 26 5.94 1.78 -4.78
N LEU A 27 5.74 0.77 -3.93
CA LEU A 27 6.48 0.61 -2.68
C LEU A 27 7.36 -0.64 -2.73
N PRO A 28 8.62 -0.55 -2.28
CA PRO A 28 9.44 -1.73 -2.08
C PRO A 28 8.90 -2.54 -0.89
N GLY A 29 8.81 -3.86 -1.06
CA GLY A 29 8.45 -4.80 -0.01
C GLY A 29 7.12 -5.53 -0.24
N CYS A 30 6.92 -6.60 0.52
CA CYS A 30 5.67 -7.33 0.60
C CYS A 30 5.34 -7.60 2.08
N ILE A 31 4.06 -7.62 2.39
CA ILE A 31 3.56 -7.93 3.73
C ILE A 31 2.88 -9.30 3.64
N SER A 32 3.47 -10.29 4.28
CA SER A 32 2.87 -11.62 4.43
C SER A 32 2.02 -11.65 5.68
N THR A 33 0.79 -12.15 5.57
CA THR A 33 -0.14 -12.21 6.70
C THR A 33 -1.03 -13.44 6.62
N LEU A 34 -1.36 -14.00 7.78
CA LEU A 34 -2.20 -15.18 7.90
C LEU A 34 -3.68 -14.78 7.96
N GLY A 35 -4.54 -15.56 7.31
CA GLY A 35 -5.98 -15.48 7.49
C GLY A 35 -6.74 -15.28 6.18
N SER A 36 -7.51 -14.19 6.09
CA SER A 36 -8.38 -13.91 4.95
C SER A 36 -7.91 -12.69 4.15
N PRO A 37 -8.33 -12.54 2.88
CA PRO A 37 -8.02 -11.36 2.08
C PRO A 37 -8.39 -10.05 2.79
N SER A 38 -9.55 -10.02 3.45
CA SER A 38 -10.02 -8.84 4.19
C SER A 38 -9.15 -8.50 5.40
N ALA A 39 -8.63 -9.52 6.11
CA ALA A 39 -7.70 -9.30 7.21
C ALA A 39 -6.36 -8.77 6.69
N ALA A 40 -5.89 -9.32 5.57
CA ALA A 40 -4.66 -8.88 4.93
C ALA A 40 -4.73 -7.41 4.48
N VAL A 41 -5.84 -7.02 3.86
CA VAL A 41 -6.12 -5.63 3.49
C VAL A 41 -6.12 -4.70 4.70
N ALA A 42 -6.76 -5.09 5.81
CA ALA A 42 -6.82 -4.25 7.01
C ALA A 42 -5.43 -4.01 7.62
N VAL A 43 -4.60 -5.06 7.70
CA VAL A 43 -3.21 -4.97 8.17
C VAL A 43 -2.41 -4.03 7.27
N VAL A 44 -2.54 -4.22 5.96
CA VAL A 44 -1.83 -3.44 4.95
C VAL A 44 -2.28 -1.98 4.94
N GLN A 45 -3.57 -1.70 5.12
CA GLN A 45 -4.09 -0.33 5.23
C GLN A 45 -3.47 0.42 6.41
N GLY A 46 -3.35 -0.21 7.57
CA GLY A 46 -2.71 0.38 8.75
C GLY A 46 -1.21 0.61 8.56
N ALA A 47 -0.52 -0.34 7.93
CA ALA A 47 0.90 -0.21 7.60
C ALA A 47 1.15 0.91 6.57
N LEU A 48 0.34 0.95 5.50
CA LEU A 48 0.38 2.00 4.48
C LEU A 48 0.12 3.37 5.04
N GLN A 49 -0.84 3.52 5.96
CA GLN A 49 -1.10 4.81 6.59
C GLN A 49 0.17 5.34 7.27
N ARG A 50 0.83 4.53 8.09
CA ARG A 50 2.08 4.94 8.78
C ARG A 50 3.22 5.18 7.80
N ALA A 51 3.34 4.36 6.76
CA ALA A 51 4.35 4.54 5.73
C ALA A 51 4.15 5.86 4.99
N LEU A 52 2.93 6.15 4.54
CA LEU A 52 2.60 7.41 3.85
C LEU A 52 2.81 8.64 4.73
N GLU A 53 2.50 8.54 6.03
CA GLU A 53 2.77 9.60 7.00
C GLU A 53 4.28 9.89 7.14
N ALA A 54 5.12 8.86 7.01
CA ALA A 54 6.58 8.98 7.05
C ALA A 54 7.22 9.35 5.69
N MET A 55 6.56 9.08 4.57
CA MET A 55 7.08 9.33 3.22
C MET A 55 7.11 10.82 2.86
N ASN A 56 8.23 11.24 2.26
CA ASN A 56 8.44 12.57 1.72
C ASN A 56 7.70 12.78 0.39
N ALA A 57 7.67 14.03 -0.10
CA ALA A 57 6.94 14.40 -1.31
C ALA A 57 7.39 13.61 -2.55
N ASP A 58 8.70 13.42 -2.75
CA ASP A 58 9.25 12.65 -3.87
C ASP A 58 8.83 11.18 -3.82
N GLU A 59 8.85 10.56 -2.65
CA GLU A 59 8.46 9.15 -2.48
C GLU A 59 6.94 8.97 -2.72
N ARG A 60 6.12 9.93 -2.28
CA ARG A 60 4.69 9.93 -2.59
C ARG A 60 4.41 10.10 -4.08
N GLN A 61 5.21 10.90 -4.77
CA GLN A 61 5.12 11.03 -6.21
C GLN A 61 5.50 9.72 -6.90
N GLY A 62 6.62 9.09 -6.52
CA GLY A 62 7.02 7.78 -7.03
C GLY A 62 5.99 6.69 -6.77
N LEU A 63 5.31 6.74 -5.62
CA LEU A 63 4.17 5.88 -5.33
C LEU A 63 3.00 6.14 -6.30
N GLN A 64 2.62 7.40 -6.53
CA GLN A 64 1.55 7.73 -7.47
C GLN A 64 1.87 7.30 -8.91
N GLU A 65 3.13 7.46 -9.34
CA GLU A 65 3.61 6.99 -10.64
C GLU A 65 3.57 5.46 -10.73
N GLY A 66 4.03 4.77 -9.68
CA GLY A 66 3.96 3.31 -9.58
C GLY A 66 2.51 2.81 -9.63
N GLN A 67 1.59 3.52 -8.99
CA GLN A 67 0.15 3.24 -9.02
C GLN A 67 -0.48 3.50 -10.41
N ALA A 68 -0.05 4.55 -11.11
CA ALA A 68 -0.50 4.84 -12.48
C ALA A 68 0.01 3.81 -13.50
N ALA A 69 1.16 3.17 -13.22
CA ALA A 69 1.71 2.12 -14.05
C ALA A 69 0.97 0.77 -13.89
N VAL A 70 0.20 0.58 -12.81
CA VAL A 70 -0.55 -0.66 -12.58
C VAL A 70 -1.70 -0.77 -13.56
N ARG A 71 -1.56 -1.67 -14.53
CA ARG A 71 -2.65 -2.04 -15.43
C ARG A 71 -3.34 -3.30 -14.91
N PRO A 72 -4.67 -3.35 -14.86
CA PRO A 72 -5.41 -4.53 -14.41
C PRO A 72 -5.20 -5.78 -15.29
N GLY A 73 -4.58 -5.64 -16.47
CA GLY A 73 -4.23 -6.75 -17.36
C GLY A 73 -2.86 -7.40 -17.10
N ASP A 74 -2.00 -6.82 -16.25
CA ASP A 74 -0.65 -7.31 -15.93
C ASP A 74 -0.61 -8.10 -14.60
N LEU A 75 -1.77 -8.53 -14.11
CA LEU A 75 -1.87 -9.25 -12.85
C LEU A 75 -1.35 -10.70 -13.00
N PRO A 76 -0.48 -11.15 -12.07
CA PRO A 76 -0.10 -12.56 -11.99
C PRO A 76 -1.34 -13.47 -11.86
N PRO A 77 -1.29 -14.70 -12.40
CA PRO A 77 -2.38 -15.66 -12.24
C PRO A 77 -2.56 -15.98 -10.75
N GLY A 78 -3.76 -15.70 -10.22
CA GLY A 78 -4.08 -15.89 -8.80
C GLY A 78 -3.88 -14.63 -7.93
N ALA A 79 -3.26 -13.58 -8.47
CA ALA A 79 -3.19 -12.28 -7.80
C ALA A 79 -4.54 -11.55 -7.90
N ARG A 80 -5.05 -11.09 -6.76
CA ARG A 80 -6.24 -10.25 -6.69
C ARG A 80 -5.84 -8.80 -6.48
N MET A 81 -6.32 -7.94 -7.37
CA MET A 81 -6.18 -6.49 -7.21
C MET A 81 -7.27 -5.96 -6.28
N GLU A 82 -6.88 -5.24 -5.24
CA GLU A 82 -7.79 -4.56 -4.33
C GLU A 82 -7.42 -3.09 -4.20
N ARG A 83 -8.44 -2.21 -4.10
CA ARG A 83 -8.25 -0.78 -3.97
C ARG A 83 -8.60 -0.35 -2.55
N VAL A 84 -7.60 0.16 -1.85
CA VAL A 84 -7.71 0.54 -0.44
C VAL A 84 -7.63 2.05 -0.36
N LEU A 85 -8.64 2.66 0.27
CA LEU A 85 -8.62 4.08 0.57
C LEU A 85 -7.85 4.30 1.86
N VAL A 86 -6.70 4.98 1.77
CA VAL A 86 -5.87 5.31 2.93
C VAL A 86 -6.01 6.81 3.21
N ARG A 87 -6.38 7.13 4.45
CA ARG A 87 -6.48 8.52 4.92
C ARG A 87 -5.16 8.90 5.58
N VAL A 88 -4.49 9.88 5.00
CA VAL A 88 -3.21 10.38 5.53
C VAL A 88 -3.50 11.71 6.20
N ALA A 89 -3.06 11.86 7.46
CA ALA A 89 -3.08 13.15 8.12
C ALA A 89 -2.29 14.15 7.26
N ALA A 90 -2.83 15.36 7.09
CA ALA A 90 -2.12 16.39 6.33
C ALA A 90 -0.72 16.58 6.95
N PRO A 91 0.34 16.78 6.13
CA PRO A 91 1.69 16.95 6.64
C PRO A 91 1.63 18.03 7.71
N THR A 92 1.95 17.64 8.94
CA THR A 92 1.99 18.58 10.06
C THR A 92 3.10 19.54 9.71
N ARG A 93 2.74 20.77 9.28
CA ARG A 93 3.69 21.85 9.05
C ARG A 93 4.60 21.88 10.28
N SER A 94 5.90 21.66 10.06
CA SER A 94 6.93 21.78 11.09
C SER A 94 6.70 23.09 11.85
N LEU A 95 6.49 22.97 13.16
CA LEU A 95 6.39 24.11 14.09
C LEU A 95 7.78 24.63 14.52
N PHE A 96 8.86 24.12 13.92
CA PHE A 96 10.18 24.69 14.15
C PHE A 96 10.39 25.88 13.19
N PRO A 97 10.44 27.13 13.68
CA PRO A 97 11.05 28.19 12.90
C PRO A 97 12.50 27.79 12.64
N ALA A 98 12.94 27.94 11.39
CA ALA A 98 14.36 27.85 11.04
C ALA A 98 15.15 28.75 12.00
N VAL A 99 16.10 28.14 12.72
CA VAL A 99 17.10 28.84 13.53
C VAL A 99 18.04 29.60 12.61
#